data_AF-A0A9P0PD66-F1
#
_entry.id   AF-A0A9P0PD66-F1
#
_cell.length_a   1.000
_cell.length_b   1.000
_cell.length_c   1.000
_cell.angle_alpha   90.00
_cell.angle_beta   90.00
_cell.angle_gamma   90.00
#
_symmetry.space_group_name_H-M   'P 1'
#
loop_
_entity.id
_entity.type
_entity.pdbx_description
1 polymer ?
#
loop_
_entity_poly.entity_id
_entity_poly.type
_entity_poly.pdbx_seq_one_letter_code
_entity_poly.pdbx_strand_id
1 'polypeptide(L)' 'MRTYKRKTDRANISKDLIKQAASEVINGTSIRKAAENNKIDRTTLSRYVNN' A
#
# COMPACT_ATOMS: atom_id res chain seq x y z
N MET A 1 -7.84 26.36 15.44
CA MET A 1 -8.10 25.16 14.61
C MET A 1 -7.05 24.11 14.95
N ARG A 2 -7.45 22.93 15.46
CA ARG A 2 -6.52 21.89 15.95
C ARG A 2 -6.00 21.07 14.76
N THR A 3 -4.76 21.28 14.32
CA THR A 3 -4.12 20.49 13.27
C THR A 3 -3.48 19.24 13.87
N TYR A 4 -4.03 18.07 13.58
CA TYR A 4 -3.42 16.80 13.96
C TYR A 4 -2.33 16.43 12.95
N LYS A 5 -1.06 16.49 13.36
CA LYS A 5 0.04 15.92 12.59
C LYS A 5 -0.13 14.40 12.59
N ARG A 6 -0.28 13.79 11.40
CA ARG A 6 -0.40 12.33 11.31
C ARG A 6 0.90 11.69 11.81
N LYS A 7 0.76 10.65 12.63
CA LYS A 7 1.90 9.89 13.19
C LYS A 7 2.69 9.13 12.13
N THR A 8 2.07 8.83 11.00
CA THR A 8 2.68 8.06 9.90
C THR A 8 2.41 8.72 8.57
N ASP A 9 3.44 8.73 7.72
CA ASP A 9 3.47 9.42 6.44
C ASP A 9 2.84 8.57 5.32
N ARG A 10 1.66 7.99 5.60
CA ARG A 10 0.92 7.10 4.69
C ARG A 10 0.58 7.73 3.33
N ALA A 11 0.67 9.05 3.22
CA ALA A 11 0.41 9.80 2.00
C ALA A 11 1.62 9.87 1.05
N ASN A 12 2.84 9.57 1.52
CA ASN A 12 4.07 9.65 0.73
C ASN A 12 4.43 8.35 0.01
N ILE A 13 3.52 7.38 -0.07
CA ILE A 13 3.76 6.16 -0.86
C ILE A 13 3.53 6.51 -2.33
N SER A 14 4.55 6.32 -3.16
CA SER A 14 4.45 6.54 -4.60
C SER A 14 3.33 5.67 -5.19
N LYS A 15 2.48 6.27 -6.03
CA LYS A 15 1.42 5.56 -6.74
C LYS A 15 1.97 4.43 -7.61
N ASP A 16 3.18 4.58 -8.12
CA ASP A 16 3.83 3.57 -8.96
C ASP A 16 4.20 2.33 -8.17
N LEU A 17 4.67 2.50 -6.92
CA LEU A 17 4.93 1.39 -5.99
C LEU A 17 3.65 0.61 -5.67
N ILE A 18 2.54 1.31 -5.48
CA ILE A 18 1.24 0.66 -5.22
C ILE A 18 0.77 -0.12 -6.44
N LYS A 19 0.90 0.44 -7.65
CA LYS A 19 0.57 -0.26 -8.90
C LYS A 19 1.41 -1.51 -9.09
N GLN A 20 2.71 -1.42 -8.84
CA GLN A 20 3.62 -2.56 -8.91
C GLN A 20 3.20 -3.66 -7.94
N ALA A 21 2.98 -3.33 -6.67
CA ALA A 21 2.52 -4.28 -5.67
C ALA A 21 1.14 -4.88 -6.00
N ALA A 22 0.22 -4.09 -6.55
CA ALA A 22 -1.10 -4.58 -6.99
C ALA A 22 -0.96 -5.55 -8.17
N SER A 23 -0.07 -5.28 -9.12
CA SER A 23 0.22 -6.18 -10.24
C SER A 23 0.77 -7.53 -9.77
N GLU A 24 1.63 -7.53 -8.74
CA GLU A 24 2.12 -8.78 -8.13
C GLU A 24 0.97 -9.60 -7.54
N VAL A 25 0.00 -8.93 -6.88
CA VAL A 25 -1.16 -9.61 -6.28
C VAL A 25 -2.06 -10.21 -7.35
N ILE A 26 -2.33 -9.46 -8.42
CA ILE A 26 -3.12 -9.95 -9.57
C ILE A 26 -2.43 -11.17 -10.22
N ASN A 27 -1.10 -11.18 -10.27
CA ASN A 27 -0.30 -12.31 -10.75
C ASN A 27 -0.28 -13.52 -9.81
N GLY A 28 -1.05 -13.50 -8.72
CA GLY A 28 -1.24 -14.65 -7.83
C GLY A 28 -0.38 -14.65 -6.56
N THR A 29 0.39 -13.58 -6.30
CA THR A 29 1.04 -13.44 -4.99
C THR A 29 0.05 -12.99 -3.93
N SER A 30 0.26 -13.39 -2.67
CA SER A 30 -0.61 -12.95 -1.59
C SER A 30 -0.38 -11.47 -1.27
N ILE A 31 -1.45 -10.76 -0.89
CA ILE A 31 -1.39 -9.35 -0.48
C ILE A 31 -0.31 -9.12 0.59
N ARG A 32 -0.14 -10.07 1.52
CA ARG A 32 0.90 -9.99 2.55
C ARG A 32 2.31 -10.00 1.95
N LYS A 33 2.58 -10.93 1.03
CA LYS A 33 3.90 -11.09 0.43
C LYS A 33 4.24 -9.93 -0.49
N ALA A 34 3.29 -9.48 -1.32
CA ALA A 34 3.47 -8.30 -2.17
C ALA A 34 3.71 -7.02 -1.36
N ALA A 35 3.02 -6.86 -0.23
CA ALA A 35 3.21 -5.74 0.69
C ALA A 35 4.61 -5.75 1.35
N GLU A 36 5.08 -6.92 1.80
CA GLU A 36 6.43 -7.08 2.37
C GLU A 36 7.52 -6.79 1.32
N ASN A 37 7.39 -7.34 0.10
CA ASN A 37 8.34 -7.11 -1.00
C ASN A 37 8.49 -5.63 -1.34
N ASN A 38 7.37 -4.90 -1.38
CA ASN A 38 7.33 -3.50 -1.80
C ASN A 38 7.42 -2.51 -0.62
N LYS A 39 7.57 -3.00 0.62
CA LYS A 39 7.59 -2.19 1.86
C LYS A 39 6.37 -1.27 2.00
N ILE A 40 5.20 -1.78 1.62
CA ILE A 40 3.91 -1.07 1.71
C ILE A 40 3.11 -1.62 2.88
N ASP A 41 2.38 -0.75 3.57
CA ASP A 41 1.40 -1.18 4.58
C ASP A 41 0.36 -2.12 3.94
N ARG A 42 0.22 -3.34 4.48
CA ARG A 42 -0.77 -4.34 4.02
C ARG A 42 -2.17 -3.76 3.86
N THR A 43 -2.57 -2.90 4.80
CA THR A 43 -3.90 -2.25 4.79
C THR A 43 -4.06 -1.29 3.62
N THR A 44 -3.00 -0.56 3.25
CA THR A 44 -2.98 0.32 2.08
C THR A 44 -3.10 -0.47 0.80
N LEU A 45 -2.32 -1.55 0.65
CA LEU A 45 -2.39 -2.41 -0.54
C LEU A 45 -3.75 -3.10 -0.66
N SER A 46 -4.29 -3.65 0.43
CA SER A 46 -5.60 -4.29 0.43
C SER A 46 -6.74 -3.33 0.05
N ARG A 47 -6.69 -2.07 0.49
CA ARG A 47 -7.66 -1.05 0.06
C ARG A 47 -7.58 -0.74 -1.43
N TYR A 48 -6.40 -0.85 -2.04
CA TYR A 48 -6.20 -0.58 -3.46
C TYR A 48 -6.60 -1.75 -4.36
N VAL A 49 -6.45 -2.99 -3.88
CA VAL A 49 -6.81 -4.21 -4.63
C VAL A 49 -8.31 -4.51 -4.54
N ASN A 50 -8.96 -4.17 -3.42
CA ASN A 50 -10.39 -4.42 -3.21
C ASN A 50 -11.32 -3.26 -3.62
N ASN A 51 -10.77 -2.13 -4.10
CA ASN A 51 -11.53 -1.02 -4.70
C ASN A 51 -11.50 -1.15 -6.22
#